data_AF-A0A0F9KMX9-F1
#
_entry.id   AF-A0A0F9KMX9-F1
#
_cell.length_a   1.000
_cell.length_b   1.000
_cell.length_c   1.000
_cell.angle_alpha   90.00
_cell.angle_beta   90.00
_cell.angle_gamma   90.00
#
_symmetry.space_group_name_H-M   'P 1'
#
loop_
_entity.id
_entity.type
_entity.pdbx_description
1 polymer ?
#
loop_
_entity_poly.entity_id
_entity_poly.type
_entity_poly.pdbx_seq_one_letter_code
_entity_poly.pdbx_strand_id
1 'polypeptide(L)'
;MTEKPLYQDLTYRKGIPSMKEILQMEENNNITNPYLADWFKTPKPTEELYHVENDPDEVQNLANDPRYASKLKELRKVFQN
;
A
#
# COMPACT_ATOMS: atom_id res chain seq x y z
N MET A 1 -13.39 -2.83 2.52
CA MET A 1 -13.24 -1.96 1.33
C MET A 1 -11.92 -2.30 0.62
N THR A 2 -11.75 -3.55 0.20
CA THR A 2 -10.51 -4.08 -0.43
C THR A 2 -10.55 -4.02 -1.95
N GLU A 3 -11.75 -3.85 -2.53
CA GLU A 3 -12.00 -3.95 -3.98
C GLU A 3 -11.45 -2.80 -4.83
N LYS A 4 -11.00 -1.70 -4.20
CA LYS A 4 -10.43 -0.54 -4.89
C LYS A 4 -8.94 -0.45 -4.61
N PRO A 5 -8.10 -0.01 -5.57
CA PRO A 5 -6.65 0.11 -5.38
C PRO A 5 -6.30 1.17 -4.31
N LEU A 6 -5.01 1.28 -3.99
CA LEU A 6 -4.49 2.33 -3.10
C LEU A 6 -4.49 3.68 -3.82
N TYR A 7 -4.17 3.67 -5.11
CA TYR A 7 -4.33 4.83 -5.97
C TYR A 7 -5.80 5.29 -6.00
N GLN A 8 -6.00 6.58 -5.76
CA GLN A 8 -7.30 7.22 -5.83
C GLN A 8 -7.37 8.08 -7.08
N ASP A 9 -8.31 7.78 -7.97
CA ASP A 9 -8.51 8.58 -9.18
C ASP A 9 -9.19 9.92 -8.86
N LEU A 10 -8.39 10.92 -8.54
CA LEU A 10 -8.82 12.28 -8.19
C LEU A 10 -8.28 13.28 -9.20
N THR A 11 -9.12 14.23 -9.62
CA THR A 11 -8.73 15.32 -10.54
C THR A 11 -7.49 16.08 -10.06
N TYR A 12 -7.36 16.30 -8.76
CA TYR A 12 -6.18 16.94 -8.16
C TYR A 12 -4.88 16.17 -8.46
N ARG A 13 -4.88 14.83 -8.34
CA ARG A 13 -3.68 14.01 -8.57
C ARG A 13 -3.23 14.08 -10.03
N LYS A 14 -4.17 14.15 -10.98
CA LYS A 14 -3.88 14.32 -12.42
C LYS A 14 -3.17 15.64 -12.75
N GLY A 15 -3.24 16.63 -11.85
CA GLY A 15 -2.51 17.89 -11.96
C GLY A 15 -1.03 17.80 -11.56
N ILE A 16 -0.63 16.78 -10.80
CA ILE A 16 0.77 16.58 -10.37
C ILE A 16 1.56 16.04 -11.57
N PRO A 17 2.67 16.68 -12.00
CA PRO A 17 3.41 16.27 -13.20
C PRO A 17 3.84 14.79 -13.17
N SER A 18 4.41 14.32 -12.07
CA SER A 18 4.85 12.92 -11.92
C SER A 18 3.70 11.92 -11.97
N MET A 19 2.48 12.31 -11.59
CA MET A 19 1.33 11.41 -11.64
C MET A 19 0.96 11.03 -13.08
N LYS A 20 1.11 11.96 -14.03
CA LYS A 20 0.85 11.67 -15.45
C LYS A 20 1.79 10.59 -15.97
N GLU A 21 3.06 10.67 -15.62
CA GLU A 21 4.07 9.67 -15.98
C GLU A 21 3.78 8.32 -15.32
N ILE A 22 3.42 8.33 -14.03
CA ILE A 22 3.06 7.11 -13.29
C ILE A 22 1.85 6.41 -13.93
N LEU A 23 0.80 7.15 -14.26
CA LEU A 23 -0.39 6.59 -14.92
C LEU A 23 -0.05 6.05 -16.31
N GLN A 24 0.79 6.74 -17.07
CA GLN A 24 1.25 6.25 -18.36
C GLN A 24 2.08 4.96 -18.24
N MET A 25 2.90 4.83 -17.18
CA MET A 25 3.63 3.60 -16.89
C MET A 25 2.69 2.45 -16.52
N GLU A 26 1.65 2.71 -15.72
CA GLU A 26 0.64 1.71 -15.37
C GLU A 26 -0.13 1.24 -16.61
N GLU A 27 -0.62 2.17 -17.44
CA GLU A 27 -1.34 1.86 -18.69
C GLU A 27 -0.51 0.99 -19.64
N ASN A 28 0.81 1.22 -19.67
CA ASN A 28 1.74 0.48 -20.51
C ASN A 28 2.31 -0.79 -19.84
N ASN A 29 1.91 -1.13 -18.61
CA ASN A 29 2.47 -2.22 -17.81
C ASN A 29 4.01 -2.14 -17.63
N ASN A 30 4.54 -0.92 -17.50
CA ASN A 30 5.98 -0.64 -17.44
C ASN A 30 6.48 -0.29 -16.02
N ILE A 31 5.67 -0.52 -14.99
CA ILE A 31 6.10 -0.29 -13.60
C ILE A 31 7.03 -1.43 -13.16
N THR A 32 8.31 -1.12 -12.96
CA THR A 32 9.33 -2.08 -12.49
C THR A 32 9.54 -2.02 -10.97
N ASN A 33 9.20 -0.90 -10.33
CA ASN A 33 9.28 -0.76 -8.89
C ASN A 33 8.07 -1.46 -8.23
N PRO A 34 8.29 -2.53 -7.42
CA PRO A 34 7.20 -3.29 -6.82
C PRO A 34 6.33 -2.45 -5.87
N TYR A 35 6.92 -1.49 -5.16
CA TYR A 35 6.22 -0.61 -4.22
C TYR A 35 5.32 0.40 -4.93
N LEU A 36 5.72 0.85 -6.12
CA LEU A 36 4.84 1.66 -6.97
C LEU A 36 3.73 0.81 -7.60
N ALA A 37 4.03 -0.43 -7.98
CA ALA A 37 3.01 -1.34 -8.52
C ALA A 37 1.92 -1.66 -7.50
N ASP A 38 2.26 -1.74 -6.21
CA ASP A 38 1.29 -1.94 -5.12
C ASP A 38 0.19 -0.88 -5.09
N TRP A 39 0.45 0.34 -5.61
CA TRP A 39 -0.56 1.38 -5.67
C TRP A 39 -1.78 0.99 -6.52
N PHE A 40 -1.57 0.16 -7.55
CA PHE A 40 -2.59 -0.20 -8.53
C PHE A 40 -3.17 -1.60 -8.31
N LYS A 41 -2.55 -2.41 -7.45
CA LYS A 41 -3.03 -3.77 -7.15
C LYS A 41 -4.42 -3.76 -6.52
N THR A 42 -5.24 -4.70 -6.98
CA THR A 42 -6.52 -5.05 -6.38
C THR A 42 -6.67 -6.58 -6.29
N PRO A 43 -7.30 -7.11 -5.22
CA PRO A 43 -7.77 -6.38 -4.05
C PRO A 43 -6.59 -5.94 -3.14
N LYS A 44 -6.79 -4.86 -2.39
CA LYS A 44 -5.84 -4.44 -1.36
C LYS A 44 -5.77 -5.43 -0.20
N PRO A 45 -4.65 -5.46 0.54
CA PRO A 45 -4.60 -6.16 1.82
C PRO A 45 -5.73 -5.72 2.74
N THR A 46 -6.33 -6.68 3.45
CA THR A 46 -7.36 -6.41 4.46
C THR A 46 -6.79 -5.63 5.65
N GLU A 47 -5.49 -5.82 5.91
CA GLU A 47 -4.77 -5.20 7.01
C GLU A 47 -3.30 -5.00 6.63
N GLU A 48 -2.71 -3.95 7.16
CA GLU A 48 -1.31 -3.58 6.94
C GLU A 48 -0.62 -3.40 8.29
N LEU A 49 0.61 -3.93 8.41
CA LEU A 49 1.45 -3.80 9.60
C LEU A 49 2.87 -3.42 9.16
N TYR A 50 3.38 -2.32 9.67
CA TYR A 50 4.72 -1.84 9.34
C TYR A 50 5.60 -1.75 10.59
N HIS A 51 6.88 -2.03 10.41
CA HIS A 51 7.89 -1.82 11.45
C HIS A 51 8.67 -0.54 11.15
N VAL A 52 8.10 0.61 11.53
CA VAL A 52 8.58 1.95 11.11
C VAL A 52 10.07 2.23 11.37
N GLU A 53 10.66 1.63 12.40
CA GLU A 53 12.11 1.79 12.68
C GLU A 53 13.00 1.05 11.65
N ASN A 54 12.51 -0.06 11.09
CA ASN A 54 13.24 -0.88 10.11
C ASN A 54 12.76 -0.63 8.67
N ASP A 55 11.55 -0.09 8.51
CA ASP A 55 10.87 0.23 7.26
C ASP A 55 10.24 1.63 7.37
N PRO A 56 11.06 2.71 7.31
CA PRO A 56 10.60 4.07 7.55
C PRO A 56 9.63 4.59 6.48
N ASP A 57 9.66 4.02 5.28
CA ASP A 57 8.78 4.37 4.17
C ASP A 57 7.50 3.52 4.12
N GLU A 58 7.33 2.58 5.07
CA GLU A 58 6.14 1.72 5.22
C GLU A 58 5.77 0.97 3.94
N VAL A 59 6.77 0.43 3.23
CA VAL A 59 6.56 -0.27 1.95
C VAL A 59 6.56 -1.80 2.09
N GLN A 60 6.92 -2.34 3.25
CA GLN A 60 6.95 -3.76 3.54
C GLN A 60 5.83 -4.15 4.51
N ASN A 61 4.68 -4.54 3.98
CA ASN A 61 3.55 -5.00 4.80
C ASN A 61 3.86 -6.36 5.46
N LEU A 62 3.93 -6.37 6.80
CA LEU A 62 4.20 -7.52 7.67
C LEU A 62 2.94 -8.23 8.19
N ALA A 63 1.74 -7.81 7.80
CA ALA A 63 0.49 -8.33 8.37
C ALA A 63 0.31 -9.85 8.19
N ASN A 64 0.88 -10.41 7.12
CA ASN A 64 0.85 -11.85 6.84
C ASN A 64 2.11 -12.59 7.30
N ASP A 65 3.08 -11.90 7.91
CA ASP A 65 4.30 -12.53 8.38
C ASP A 65 4.06 -13.20 9.75
N PRO A 66 4.21 -14.54 9.86
CA PRO A 66 3.95 -15.26 11.10
C PRO A 66 4.85 -14.81 12.26
N ARG A 67 6.04 -14.25 11.98
CA ARG A 67 6.95 -13.71 13.01
C ARG A 67 6.33 -12.53 13.77
N TYR A 68 5.43 -11.78 13.12
CA TYR A 68 4.79 -10.60 13.68
C TYR A 68 3.34 -10.83 14.14
N ALA A 69 2.82 -12.06 14.04
CA ALA A 69 1.44 -12.39 14.39
C ALA A 69 1.04 -12.01 15.82
N SER A 70 1.96 -12.17 16.78
CA SER A 70 1.72 -11.77 18.19
C SER A 70 1.54 -10.26 18.32
N LYS A 71 2.41 -9.47 17.67
CA LYS A 71 2.35 -8.00 17.68
C LYS A 71 1.09 -7.49 16.98
N LEU A 72 0.72 -8.09 15.85
CA LEU A 72 -0.53 -7.76 15.16
C LEU A 72 -1.76 -7.98 16.05
N LYS A 73 -1.80 -9.11 16.77
CA LYS A 73 -2.89 -9.42 17.71
C LYS A 73 -2.94 -8.44 18.89
N GLU A 74 -1.80 -8.01 19.40
CA GLU A 74 -1.71 -6.99 20.45
C GLU A 74 -2.31 -5.66 19.98
N LEU A 75 -1.89 -5.15 18.82
CA LEU A 75 -2.37 -3.86 18.29
C LEU A 75 -3.86 -3.88 17.95
N ARG A 76 -4.37 -4.98 17.39
CA ARG A 76 -5.81 -5.18 17.13
C ARG A 76 -6.66 -5.01 18.39
N LYS A 77 -6.20 -5.50 19.54
CA LYS A 77 -6.92 -5.37 20.81
C LYS A 77 -7.02 -3.91 21.27
N VAL A 78 -5.97 -3.12 21.03
CA VAL A 78 -5.96 -1.70 21.40
C VAL A 78 -6.86 -0.89 20.46
N PHE A 79 -6.88 -1.21 19.17
CA PHE A 79 -7.70 -0.52 18.16
C PHE A 79 -9.23 -0.71 18.35
N GLN A 80 -9.66 -1.80 18.98
CA GLN A 80 -11.08 -2.14 19.15
C GLN A 80 -11.73 -1.52 20.39
N ASN A 81 -10.98 -0.73 21.19
CA ASN A 81 -11.48 0.04 22.33
C ASN A 81 -11.70 1.50 21.96
#